data_AF-A0A7K1V7M7-F1
#
_entry.id   AF-A0A7K1V7M7-F1
#
_cell.length_a   1.000
_cell.length_b   1.000
_cell.length_c   1.000
_cell.angle_alpha   90.00
_cell.angle_beta   90.00
_cell.angle_gamma   90.00
#
_symmetry.space_group_name_H-M   'P 1'
#
loop_
_entity.id
_entity.type
_entity.pdbx_description
1 polymer ?
#
loop_
_entity_poly.entity_id
_entity_poly.type
_entity_poly.pdbx_seq_one_letter_code
_entity_poly.pdbx_strand_id
1 'polypeptide(L)'
;MTIYTTDDWSMTSDVTDESAVRVANGWAMAWRCSWLPDRLLTRAQALAAMDLAEIVAVDPVPRAESTQGRMMASAGELGIPVEQAVFLLLRRRSA
;
A
#
# COMPACT_ATOMS: atom_id res chain seq x y z
N MET A 1 -9.72 -7.23 6.63
CA MET A 1 -8.51 -6.40 6.58
C MET A 1 -8.96 -4.96 6.66
N THR A 2 -8.41 -4.22 7.62
CA THR A 2 -8.95 -2.93 8.07
C THR A 2 -7.80 -1.95 8.16
N ILE A 3 -7.72 -1.03 7.20
CA ILE A 3 -6.79 0.10 7.28
C ILE A 3 -7.35 1.13 8.25
N TYR A 4 -6.59 1.42 9.29
CA TYR A 4 -6.92 2.47 10.25
C TYR A 4 -6.42 3.81 9.71
N THR A 5 -7.33 4.79 9.58
CA THR A 5 -6.97 6.17 9.24
C THR A 5 -7.06 7.02 10.51
N THR A 6 -5.94 7.59 10.95
CA THR A 6 -5.92 8.50 12.10
C THR A 6 -5.88 9.94 11.62
N ASP A 7 -6.90 10.72 11.98
CA ASP A 7 -7.04 12.16 11.77
C ASP A 7 -6.78 12.64 10.32
N ASP A 8 -6.97 11.78 9.31
CA ASP A 8 -6.62 12.03 7.89
C ASP A 8 -5.13 12.35 7.63
N TRP A 9 -4.24 12.00 8.58
CA TRP A 9 -2.80 12.23 8.47
C TRP A 9 -1.99 10.94 8.35
N SER A 10 -2.50 9.81 8.82
CA SER A 10 -1.83 8.53 8.71
C SER A 10 -2.80 7.40 8.36
N MET A 11 -2.26 6.40 7.66
CA MET A 11 -2.88 5.11 7.41
C MET A 11 -1.94 4.03 7.94
N THR A 12 -2.48 3.14 8.75
CA THR A 12 -1.73 2.04 9.39
C THR A 12 -2.56 0.75 9.33
N SER A 13 -1.89 -0.37 9.55
CA SER A 13 -2.50 -1.71 9.60
C SER A 13 -1.92 -2.47 10.79
N ASP A 14 -2.70 -3.38 11.35
CA ASP A 14 -2.24 -4.35 12.34
C ASP A 14 -1.57 -5.58 11.70
N VAL A 15 -1.63 -5.72 10.37
CA VAL A 15 -1.11 -6.88 9.62
C VAL A 15 0.25 -6.61 8.97
N THR A 16 0.59 -5.35 8.76
CA THR A 16 1.85 -4.96 8.11
C THR A 16 2.51 -3.82 8.87
N ASP A 17 3.85 -3.84 8.94
CA ASP A 17 4.65 -2.74 9.50
C ASP A 17 4.71 -1.51 8.57
N GLU A 18 4.05 -1.61 7.42
CA GLU A 18 3.92 -0.54 6.45
C GLU A 18 2.93 0.54 6.91
N SER A 19 3.19 1.77 6.50
CA SER A 19 2.33 2.91 6.78
C SER A 19 2.30 3.88 5.61
N ALA A 20 1.23 4.68 5.54
CA ALA A 20 1.20 5.85 4.69
C ALA A 20 0.96 7.09 5.53
N VAL A 21 1.71 8.16 5.26
CA VAL A 21 1.61 9.42 5.97
C VAL A 21 1.37 10.56 5.00
N ARG A 22 0.57 11.53 5.43
CA ARG A 22 0.34 12.75 4.70
C ARG A 22 1.49 13.73 4.97
N VAL A 23 2.15 14.19 3.91
CA VAL A 23 3.37 15.02 3.97
C VAL A 23 3.12 16.50 3.68
N ALA A 24 1.93 16.85 3.19
CA ALA A 24 1.51 18.22 2.94
C ALA A 24 -0.01 18.38 3.11
N ASN A 25 -0.46 19.55 3.58
CA ASN A 25 -1.89 19.86 3.66
C ASN A 25 -2.38 20.59 2.40
N GLY A 26 -3.62 20.30 1.99
CA GLY A 26 -4.31 20.97 0.86
C GLY A 26 -3.97 20.45 -0.55
N TRP A 27 -3.06 19.48 -0.68
CA TRP A 27 -2.61 18.97 -1.98
C TRP A 27 -3.23 17.61 -2.28
N ALA A 28 -3.58 17.36 -3.55
CA ALA A 28 -4.12 16.06 -3.98
C ALA A 28 -3.08 14.94 -3.89
N MET A 29 -1.83 15.23 -4.25
CA MET A 29 -0.65 14.36 -4.15
C MET A 29 0.09 14.61 -2.83
N ALA A 30 -0.54 14.28 -1.71
CA ALA A 30 -0.02 14.61 -0.38
C ALA A 30 0.41 13.41 0.44
N TRP A 31 0.30 12.19 -0.06
CA TRP A 31 0.59 10.98 0.71
C TRP A 31 1.91 10.35 0.29
N ARG A 32 2.62 9.77 1.24
CA ARG A 32 3.80 8.94 1.01
C ARG A 32 3.65 7.64 1.76
N CYS A 33 3.84 6.53 1.07
CA CYS A 33 3.83 5.21 1.67
C CYS A 33 5.26 4.76 1.98
N SER A 34 5.47 4.06 3.09
CA SER A 34 6.79 3.75 3.60
C SER A 34 7.59 2.81 2.70
N TRP A 35 6.93 1.92 1.95
CA TRP A 35 7.58 1.04 0.95
C TRP A 35 7.65 1.66 -0.46
N LEU A 36 7.05 2.84 -0.67
CA LEU A 36 7.17 3.65 -1.89
C LEU A 36 7.58 5.10 -1.54
N PRO A 37 8.74 5.30 -0.90
CA PRO A 37 9.12 6.62 -0.37
C PRO A 37 9.33 7.68 -1.45
N ASP A 38 9.76 7.26 -2.64
CA ASP A 38 10.11 8.15 -3.75
C ASP A 38 8.90 8.66 -4.54
N ARG A 39 7.67 8.25 -4.14
CA ARG A 39 6.45 8.61 -4.85
C ARG A 39 5.46 9.33 -3.94
N LEU A 40 4.96 10.46 -4.42
CA LEU A 40 3.79 11.12 -3.85
C LEU A 40 2.51 10.49 -4.44
N LEU A 41 1.53 10.26 -3.58
CA LEU A 41 0.31 9.52 -3.87
C LEU A 41 -0.93 10.38 -3.58
N THR A 42 -2.03 10.10 -4.29
CA THR A 42 -3.36 10.49 -3.81
C THR A 42 -3.69 9.73 -2.52
N ARG A 43 -4.73 10.18 -1.81
CA ARG A 43 -5.32 9.38 -0.73
C ARG A 43 -5.78 7.99 -1.23
N ALA A 44 -6.35 7.90 -2.43
CA ALA A 44 -6.80 6.63 -3.01
C ALA A 44 -5.63 5.69 -3.31
N GLN A 45 -4.55 6.23 -3.89
CA GLN A 45 -3.31 5.49 -4.13
C GLN A 45 -2.63 5.08 -2.82
N ALA A 46 -2.64 5.92 -1.79
CA ALA A 46 -2.13 5.55 -0.47
C ALA A 46 -2.90 4.36 0.12
N LEU A 47 -4.23 4.36 0.01
CA LEU A 47 -5.06 3.20 0.41
C LEU A 47 -4.72 1.95 -0.41
N ALA A 48 -4.58 2.08 -1.72
CA ALA A 48 -4.18 0.96 -2.59
C ALA A 48 -2.78 0.41 -2.24
N ALA A 49 -1.84 1.29 -1.87
CA ALA A 49 -0.51 0.90 -1.41
C ALA A 49 -0.55 0.15 -0.08
N MET A 50 -1.40 0.60 0.86
CA MET A 50 -1.61 -0.09 2.13
C MET A 50 -2.30 -1.43 1.95
N ASP A 51 -3.28 -1.52 1.05
CA ASP A 51 -3.99 -2.76 0.70
C ASP A 51 -3.05 -3.81 0.11
N LEU A 52 -2.14 -3.40 -0.79
CA LEU A 52 -1.08 -4.28 -1.30
C LEU A 52 -0.13 -4.75 -0.21
N ALA A 53 0.31 -3.84 0.66
CA ALA A 53 1.19 -4.17 1.77
C ALA A 53 0.56 -5.20 2.70
N GLU A 54 -0.72 -5.06 2.98
CA GLU A 54 -1.53 -6.01 3.74
C GLU A 54 -1.60 -7.39 3.05
N ILE A 55 -2.02 -7.43 1.78
CA ILE A 55 -2.14 -8.70 1.04
C ILE A 55 -0.80 -9.45 1.03
N VAL A 56 0.29 -8.78 0.68
CA VAL A 56 1.63 -9.38 0.64
C VAL A 56 2.14 -9.74 2.03
N ALA A 57 1.70 -9.02 3.07
CA ALA A 57 2.07 -9.34 4.44
C ALA A 57 1.55 -10.72 4.86
N VAL A 58 0.31 -11.05 4.45
CA VAL A 58 -0.38 -12.32 4.74
C VAL A 58 0.07 -13.44 3.81
N ASP A 59 -0.01 -13.21 2.50
CA ASP A 59 0.34 -14.18 1.47
C ASP A 59 0.82 -13.45 0.21
N PRO A 60 2.13 -13.49 -0.09
CA PRO A 60 2.69 -12.86 -1.30
C PRO A 60 2.17 -13.46 -2.61
N VAL A 61 1.64 -14.69 -2.60
CA VAL A 61 1.11 -15.37 -3.79
C VAL A 61 -0.28 -15.93 -3.46
N PRO A 62 -1.28 -15.05 -3.27
CA PRO A 62 -2.59 -15.44 -2.80
C PRO A 62 -3.25 -16.40 -3.80
N ARG A 63 -3.81 -17.51 -3.30
CA ARG A 63 -4.50 -18.50 -4.14
C ARG A 63 -5.96 -18.14 -4.42
N ALA A 64 -6.57 -17.34 -3.56
CA ALA A 64 -7.96 -16.94 -3.71
C ALA A 64 -8.10 -15.87 -4.81
N GLU A 65 -8.90 -16.16 -5.84
CA GLU A 65 -9.12 -15.26 -6.98
C GLU A 65 -9.58 -13.85 -6.56
N SER A 66 -10.42 -13.75 -5.52
CA SER A 66 -10.87 -12.46 -4.99
C SER A 66 -9.72 -11.61 -4.42
N THR A 67 -8.72 -12.26 -3.83
CA THR A 67 -7.55 -11.58 -3.27
C THR A 67 -6.57 -11.20 -4.37
N GLN A 68 -6.38 -12.08 -5.37
CA GLN A 68 -5.62 -11.76 -6.58
C GLN A 68 -6.24 -10.57 -7.34
N GLY A 69 -7.56 -10.55 -7.51
CA GLY A 69 -8.26 -9.45 -8.17
C GLY A 69 -8.10 -8.12 -7.42
N ARG A 70 -8.19 -8.13 -6.09
CA ARG A 70 -7.90 -6.95 -5.26
C ARG A 70 -6.45 -6.48 -5.42
N MET A 71 -5.50 -7.41 -5.36
CA MET A 71 -4.08 -7.13 -5.56
C MET A 71 -3.81 -6.47 -6.91
N MET A 72 -4.41 -6.99 -7.99
CA MET A 72 -4.29 -6.41 -9.34
C MET A 72 -4.94 -5.02 -9.43
N ALA A 73 -6.13 -4.84 -8.85
CA ALA A 73 -6.81 -3.55 -8.82
C ALA A 73 -5.98 -2.49 -8.07
N SER A 74 -5.45 -2.84 -6.90
CA SER A 74 -4.63 -1.95 -6.08
C SER A 74 -3.30 -1.61 -6.77
N ALA A 75 -2.66 -2.57 -7.44
CA ALA A 75 -1.48 -2.30 -8.27
C ALA A 75 -1.80 -1.42 -9.49
N GLY A 76 -2.97 -1.61 -10.09
CA GLY A 76 -3.49 -0.78 -11.19
C GLY A 76 -3.71 0.67 -10.78
N GLU A 77 -4.29 0.92 -9.60
CA GLU A 77 -4.45 2.27 -9.03
C GLU A 77 -3.10 2.97 -8.81
N LEU A 78 -2.08 2.20 -8.43
CA LEU A 78 -0.71 2.68 -8.34
C LEU A 78 -0.02 2.78 -9.70
N GLY A 79 -0.55 2.19 -10.77
CA GLY A 79 0.12 2.15 -12.08
C GLY A 79 1.48 1.43 -12.03
N ILE A 80 1.61 0.41 -11.18
CA ILE A 80 2.81 -0.45 -11.13
C ILE A 80 2.40 -1.92 -11.35
N PRO A 81 3.30 -2.77 -11.89
CA PRO A 81 3.07 -4.21 -11.93
C PRO A 81 2.95 -4.81 -10.52
N VAL A 82 2.13 -5.84 -10.37
CA VAL A 82 1.96 -6.57 -9.10
C VAL A 82 3.29 -7.16 -8.64
N GLU A 83 4.07 -7.72 -9.56
CA GLU A 83 5.36 -8.34 -9.30
C GLU A 83 6.37 -7.34 -8.72
N GLN A 84 6.34 -6.10 -9.22
CA GLN A 84 7.17 -5.02 -8.71
C GLN A 84 6.76 -4.66 -7.28
N ALA A 85 5.46 -4.57 -6.99
CA ALA A 85 4.97 -4.28 -5.64
C ALA A 85 5.39 -5.37 -4.64
N VAL A 86 5.18 -6.65 -5.01
CA VAL A 86 5.60 -7.81 -4.20
C VAL A 86 7.10 -7.78 -3.94
N PHE A 87 7.91 -7.56 -4.97
CA PHE A 87 9.35 -7.51 -4.84
C PHE A 87 9.81 -6.43 -3.84
N LEU A 88 9.27 -5.21 -3.94
CA LEU A 88 9.63 -4.11 -3.05
C LEU A 88 9.25 -4.40 -1.59
N LEU A 89 8.04 -4.92 -1.37
CA LEU A 89 7.53 -5.27 -0.05
C LEU A 89 8.33 -6.41 0.61
N LEU A 90 8.61 -7.49 -0.13
CA LEU A 90 9.41 -8.61 0.38
C LEU A 90 10.87 -8.19 0.68
N ARG A 91 11.45 -7.36 -0.19
CA ARG A 91 12.79 -6.81 0.04
C ARG A 91 12.86 -6.03 1.35
N ARG A 92 11.82 -5.26 1.66
CA ARG A 92 11.77 -4.44 2.87
C ARG A 92 11.61 -5.26 4.15
N ARG A 93 10.89 -6.38 4.11
CA ARG A 93 10.79 -7.32 5.25
C ARG A 93 12.09 -8.07 5.54
N SER A 94 13.00 -8.13 4.57
CA SER A 94 14.27 -8.85 4.67
C SER A 94 15.44 -7.94 5.09
N ALA A 95 15.20 -6.63 5.23
CA ALA A 95 16.19 -5.60 5.55
C ALA A 95 16.09 -5.22 7.03
#